data_AF-A0A183CNE3-F1
#
_entry.id   AF-A0A183CNE3-F1
#
_cell.length_a   1.000
_cell.length_b   1.000
_cell.length_c   1.000
_cell.angle_alpha   90.00
_cell.angle_beta   90.00
_cell.angle_gamma   90.00
#
_symmetry.space_group_name_H-M   'P 1'
#
loop_
_entity.id
_entity.type
_entity.pdbx_description
1 polymer ?
#
loop_
_entity_poly.entity_id
_entity_poly.type
_entity_poly.pdbx_seq_one_letter_code
_entity_poly.pdbx_strand_id
1 'polypeptide(L)'
;MPAKKNDISGSDGCGEEEKEEFEVERILAKRVTKNGRVEFKVHWKNYLDAHDSWEPQENLGGSKALLDEFLQRKGNKRENKKPTTSRTP
;
A
#
# COMPACT_ATOMS: atom_id res chain seq x y z
N MET A 1 -21.90 54.79 -4.42
CA MET A 1 -21.70 53.35 -4.66
C MET A 1 -20.32 52.95 -4.14
N PRO A 2 -20.16 52.37 -2.93
CA PRO A 2 -18.86 51.84 -2.53
C PRO A 2 -18.82 50.33 -2.76
N ALA A 3 -18.17 49.90 -3.84
CA ALA A 3 -17.80 48.50 -4.02
C ALA A 3 -16.45 48.27 -3.34
N LYS A 4 -16.48 47.93 -2.05
CA LYS A 4 -15.38 47.21 -1.38
C LYS A 4 -15.73 45.74 -1.39
N LYS A 5 -14.87 44.91 -1.98
CA LYS A 5 -14.68 43.49 -1.64
C LYS A 5 -13.38 43.02 -2.25
N ASN A 6 -12.30 43.38 -1.55
CA ASN A 6 -11.06 42.66 -1.57
C ASN A 6 -11.12 41.71 -0.38
N ASP A 7 -11.45 40.44 -0.63
CA ASP A 7 -11.18 39.37 0.31
C ASP A 7 -10.58 38.19 -0.45
N ILE A 8 -9.30 38.02 -0.15
CA ILE A 8 -8.42 36.91 -0.43
C ILE A 8 -9.15 35.59 -0.14
N SER A 9 -9.42 34.83 -1.20
CA SER A 9 -9.75 33.41 -1.10
C SER A 9 -8.45 32.60 -1.19
N GLY A 10 -7.71 32.55 -0.09
CA GLY A 10 -6.78 31.46 0.15
C GLY A 10 -7.56 30.27 0.66
N SER A 11 -7.46 29.11 0.00
CA SER A 11 -7.56 27.83 0.69
C SER A 11 -6.98 26.73 -0.20
N ASP A 12 -5.83 26.25 0.25
CA ASP A 12 -5.29 24.90 0.16
C ASP A 12 -5.46 24.16 -1.17
N GLY A 13 -4.44 24.32 -2.03
CA GLY A 13 -3.94 23.19 -2.80
C GLY A 13 -3.39 22.14 -1.83
N CYS A 14 -4.30 21.35 -1.24
CA CYS A 14 -3.95 20.16 -0.49
C CYS A 14 -3.45 19.16 -1.53
N GLY A 15 -2.15 18.92 -1.52
CA GLY A 15 -1.46 18.06 -2.48
C GLY A 15 -2.25 16.79 -2.73
N GLU A 16 -2.73 16.67 -3.96
CA GLU A 16 -3.08 15.39 -4.54
C GLU A 16 -1.77 14.61 -4.51
N GLU A 17 -1.57 13.82 -3.45
CA GLU A 17 -0.62 12.71 -3.48
C GLU A 17 -1.11 11.83 -4.61
N GLU A 18 -0.61 12.12 -5.81
CA GLU A 18 -0.82 11.40 -7.03
C GLU A 18 -0.42 9.96 -6.68
N LYS A 19 -1.42 9.14 -6.39
CA LYS A 19 -1.23 7.73 -6.06
C LYS A 19 -0.77 7.08 -7.34
N GLU A 20 0.53 7.19 -7.60
CA GLU A 20 1.19 6.59 -8.75
C GLU A 20 0.82 5.10 -8.74
N GLU A 21 -0.03 4.72 -9.67
CA GLU A 21 -0.48 3.33 -9.84
C GLU A 21 0.68 2.53 -10.42
N PHE A 22 1.60 2.12 -9.55
CA PHE A 22 2.68 1.23 -9.94
C PHE A 22 2.16 -0.20 -10.12
N GLU A 23 2.64 -0.89 -11.16
CA GLU A 23 2.21 -2.25 -11.47
C GLU A 23 2.75 -3.22 -10.40
N VAL A 24 1.86 -3.68 -9.52
CA VAL A 24 2.18 -4.67 -8.48
C VAL A 24 2.22 -6.06 -9.12
N GLU A 25 3.32 -6.77 -8.94
CA GLU A 25 3.45 -8.15 -9.41
C GLU A 25 2.70 -9.12 -8.49
N ARG A 26 2.93 -9.03 -7.17
CA ARG A 26 2.31 -9.95 -6.19
C ARG A 26 2.37 -9.43 -4.75
N ILE A 27 1.46 -9.91 -3.90
CA ILE A 27 1.50 -9.70 -2.45
C ILE A 27 2.33 -10.81 -1.80
N LEU A 28 3.41 -10.43 -1.12
CA LEU A 28 4.33 -11.37 -0.45
C LEU A 28 3.90 -11.65 0.99
N ALA A 29 3.50 -10.60 1.70
CA ALA A 29 3.19 -10.68 3.11
C ALA A 29 2.06 -9.75 3.52
N LYS A 30 1.49 -10.06 4.68
CA LYS A 30 0.49 -9.26 5.39
C LYS A 30 0.97 -9.17 6.82
N ARG A 31 0.98 -7.97 7.38
CA ARG A 31 1.22 -7.75 8.80
C ARG A 31 0.18 -6.79 9.36
N VAL A 32 -0.05 -6.91 10.67
CA VAL A 32 -0.86 -5.95 11.42
C VAL A 32 0.09 -5.19 12.32
N THR A 33 0.15 -3.88 12.16
CA THR A 33 0.98 -2.99 12.96
C THR A 33 0.39 -2.87 14.37
N LYS A 34 1.20 -2.47 15.36
CA LYS A 34 0.76 -2.30 16.76
C LYS A 34 -0.44 -1.35 16.90
N ASN A 35 -0.58 -0.41 15.98
CA ASN A 35 -1.69 0.54 15.90
C ASN A 35 -2.98 -0.07 15.32
N GLY A 36 -3.01 -1.37 15.01
CA GLY A 36 -4.16 -2.06 14.40
C GLY A 36 -4.30 -1.85 12.89
N ARG A 37 -3.35 -1.16 12.24
CA ARG A 37 -3.35 -0.97 10.79
C ARG A 37 -2.86 -2.22 10.07
N VAL A 38 -3.49 -2.55 8.93
CA VAL A 38 -3.10 -3.69 8.10
C VAL A 38 -2.25 -3.19 6.94
N GLU A 39 -1.04 -3.73 6.85
CA GLU A 39 -0.07 -3.43 5.80
C GLU A 39 0.25 -4.72 5.05
N PHE A 40 0.50 -4.57 3.76
CA PHE A 40 0.81 -5.65 2.85
C PHE A 40 2.13 -5.36 2.16
N LYS A 41 3.03 -6.36 2.18
CA LYS A 41 4.28 -6.27 1.45
C LYS A 41 4.00 -6.56 0.00
N VAL A 42 4.19 -5.57 -0.85
CA VAL A 42 4.01 -5.69 -2.30
C VAL A 42 5.34 -5.86 -2.98
N HIS A 43 5.36 -6.73 -3.99
CA HIS A 43 6.45 -6.85 -4.92
C HIS A 43 6.08 -6.09 -6.19
N TRP A 44 6.88 -5.09 -6.55
CA TRP A 44 6.64 -4.26 -7.73
C TRP A 44 7.17 -4.95 -8.97
N LYS A 45 6.39 -4.96 -10.06
CA LYS A 45 6.81 -5.56 -11.31
C LYS A 45 7.99 -4.78 -11.91
N ASN A 46 8.98 -5.50 -12.42
CA ASN A 46 10.25 -4.96 -12.93
C ASN A 46 11.17 -4.35 -11.86
N TYR A 47 10.87 -4.54 -10.57
CA TYR A 47 11.77 -4.20 -9.47
C TYR A 47 12.24 -5.46 -8.75
N LEU A 48 13.35 -5.34 -8.02
CA LEU A 48 13.90 -6.42 -7.20
C LEU A 48 13.15 -6.52 -5.86
N ASP A 49 13.24 -7.68 -5.20
CA ASP A 49 12.68 -7.94 -3.84
C ASP A 49 13.20 -6.93 -2.78
N ALA A 50 14.32 -6.27 -3.08
CA ALA A 50 14.88 -5.18 -2.27
C ALA A 50 14.04 -3.90 -2.30
N HIS A 51 13.23 -3.69 -3.35
CA HIS A 51 12.33 -2.54 -3.49
C HIS A 51 10.93 -2.82 -2.95
N ASP A 52 10.70 -4.01 -2.40
CA ASP A 52 9.41 -4.35 -1.81
C ASP A 52 9.07 -3.42 -0.65
N SER A 53 7.91 -2.79 -0.75
CA SER A 53 7.41 -1.85 0.26
C SER A 53 6.23 -2.43 1.03
N TRP A 54 6.01 -1.91 2.24
CA TRP A 54 4.84 -2.22 3.07
C TRP A 54 3.77 -1.17 2.85
N GLU A 55 2.85 -1.47 1.95
CA GLU A 55 1.78 -0.57 1.59
C GLU A 55 0.52 -0.85 2.44
N PRO A 56 -0.15 0.19 2.95
CA PRO A 56 -1.40 0.01 3.67
C PRO A 56 -2.47 -0.52 2.71
N GLN A 57 -3.44 -1.26 3.24
CA GLN A 57 -4.57 -1.78 2.46
C GLN A 57 -5.26 -0.69 1.60
N GLU A 58 -5.28 0.53 2.11
CA GLU A 58 -5.87 1.70 1.44
C GLU A 58 -5.08 2.15 0.20
N ASN A 59 -3.76 1.92 0.15
CA ASN A 59 -2.95 2.23 -1.02
C ASN A 59 -3.05 1.13 -2.09
N LEU A 60 -3.28 -0.11 -1.66
CA LEU A 60 -3.46 -1.25 -2.56
C LEU A 60 -4.90 -1.44 -3.04
N GLY A 61 -5.71 -0.38 -2.99
CA GLY A 61 -7.10 -0.41 -3.47
C GLY A 61 -7.23 -0.89 -4.92
N GLY A 62 -6.29 -0.52 -5.79
CA GLY A 62 -6.21 -0.98 -7.19
C GLY A 62 -5.74 -2.43 -7.34
N SER A 63 -5.06 -2.98 -6.34
CA SER A 63 -4.53 -4.35 -6.32
C SER A 63 -5.40 -5.32 -5.50
N LYS A 64 -6.68 -4.99 -5.27
CA LYS A 64 -7.61 -5.82 -4.49
C LYS A 64 -7.66 -7.28 -4.93
N ALA A 65 -7.57 -7.56 -6.23
CA ALA A 65 -7.56 -8.93 -6.75
C ALA A 65 -6.40 -9.76 -6.18
N LEU A 66 -5.19 -9.17 -6.11
CA LEU A 66 -4.00 -9.82 -5.56
C LEU A 66 -4.10 -10.00 -4.04
N LEU A 67 -4.67 -9.01 -3.34
CA LEU A 67 -4.94 -9.12 -1.91
C LEU A 67 -5.93 -10.25 -1.61
N ASP A 68 -7.00 -10.33 -2.39
CA ASP A 68 -8.06 -11.32 -2.18
C ASP A 68 -7.52 -12.74 -2.43
N GLU A 69 -6.77 -12.96 -3.51
CA GLU A 69 -6.09 -14.24 -3.77
C GLU A 69 -5.15 -14.62 -2.60
N PHE A 70 -4.37 -13.65 -2.11
CA PHE A 70 -3.47 -13.87 -0.98
C PHE A 70 -4.23 -14.19 0.32
N LEU A 71 -5.33 -13.49 0.59
CA LEU A 71 -6.17 -13.70 1.76
C LEU A 71 -6.88 -15.04 1.70
N GLN A 72 -7.43 -15.43 0.56
CA GLN A 72 -8.02 -16.75 0.33
C GLN A 72 -6.99 -17.85 0.59
N ARG A 73 -5.76 -17.70 0.07
CA ARG A 73 -4.69 -18.68 0.25
C ARG A 73 -4.20 -18.78 1.70
N LYS A 74 -4.10 -17.67 2.43
CA LYS A 74 -3.66 -17.66 3.84
C LYS A 74 -4.78 -17.95 4.84
N GLY A 75 -6.02 -17.61 4.52
CA GLY A 75 -7.21 -17.93 5.34
C GLY A 75 -7.35 -19.44 5.57
N ASN A 76 -6.97 -20.23 4.56
CA ASN A 76 -6.99 -21.69 4.63
C ASN A 76 -5.72 -22.29 5.25
N LYS A 77 -4.72 -21.49 5.60
CA LYS A 77 -3.39 -21.98 6.04
C LYS A 77 -2.92 -21.28 7.31
N ARG A 78 -3.63 -21.55 8.41
CA ARG A 78 -3.15 -21.23 9.77
C ARG A 78 -2.11 -22.21 10.30
N GLU A 79 -1.71 -23.22 9.52
CA GLU A 79 -0.64 -24.13 9.92
C GLU A 79 0.50 -24.17 8.89
N ASN A 80 1.70 -23.93 9.42
CA ASN A 80 2.97 -24.39 8.90
C ASN A 80 3.51 -23.66 7.64
N LYS A 81 4.31 -22.60 7.83
CA LYS A 81 5.68 -22.49 7.29
C LYS A 81 6.53 -21.49 8.09
N LYS A 82 7.58 -22.06 8.67
CA LYS A 82 8.76 -21.44 9.32
C LYS A 82 9.51 -20.48 8.37
N PRO A 83 10.35 -19.57 8.91
CA PRO A 83 10.90 -18.44 8.18
C PRO A 83 11.94 -18.92 7.18
N THR A 84 11.72 -18.67 5.90
CA THR A 84 12.80 -18.77 4.91
C THR A 84 13.57 -17.47 4.96
N THR A 85 14.44 -17.38 5.97
CA THR A 85 15.70 -16.69 5.81
C THR A 85 16.51 -17.50 4.79
N SER A 86 16.82 -16.87 3.66
CA SER A 86 17.96 -17.17 2.80
C SER A 86 18.21 -15.87 2.04
N ARG A 87 19.14 -15.03 2.51
CA ARG A 87 20.57 -14.99 2.11
C ARG A 87 20.71 -14.66 0.62
N THR A 88 21.64 -13.81 0.22
CA THR A 88 23.07 -13.90 0.56
C THR A 88 23.80 -12.57 0.28
N PRO A 89 25.14 -12.52 0.50
CA PRO A 89 25.87 -11.58 1.37
C PRO A 89 26.06 -10.16 0.82
#